data_AF-A0A7S0VEA3-F1
#
_entry.id   AF-A0A7S0VEA3-F1
#
_cell.length_a   1.000
_cell.length_b   1.000
_cell.length_c   1.000
_cell.angle_alpha   90.00
_cell.angle_beta   90.00
_cell.angle_gamma   90.00
#
_symmetry.space_group_name_H-M   'P 1'
#
loop_
_entity.id
_entity.type
_entity.pdbx_description
1 polymer ?
#
loop_
_entity_poly.entity_id
_entity_poly.type
_entity_poly.pdbx_seq_one_letter_code
_entity_poly.pdbx_strand_id
1 'polypeptide(L)'
;SEKLWTRLGGQLQEGEKQKQRERLSSVTAFPDIPPSLFDATFRRDAVWKQRELRLRKGYVEHLESLQVQRTDDEKTLQDKVLDQVAGVYKLAEEEAVERLAKHTEELQLRTQRLRPTEAPCSSQSAAVVSCYGANKANPLACAEVVSLFEKCATAARRDAVKRIIPAE
;
A
#
# COMPACT_ATOMS: atom_id res chain seq x y z
N SER A 1 -48.89 23.90 -40.50
CA SER A 1 -48.17 22.96 -41.37
C SER A 1 -47.49 21.83 -40.58
N GLU A 2 -47.04 22.04 -39.34
CA GLU A 2 -46.37 21.00 -38.51
C GLU A 2 -47.19 19.73 -38.21
N LYS A 3 -48.51 19.85 -38.04
CA LYS A 3 -49.40 18.70 -37.76
C LYS A 3 -49.52 17.72 -38.94
N LEU A 4 -49.24 18.17 -40.17
CA LEU A 4 -49.24 17.33 -41.37
C LEU A 4 -47.93 16.53 -41.49
N TRP A 5 -46.80 17.13 -41.12
CA TRP A 5 -45.49 16.48 -41.12
C TRP A 5 -45.37 15.38 -40.07
N THR A 6 -45.99 15.55 -38.89
CA THR A 6 -46.05 14.49 -37.86
C THR A 6 -46.94 13.32 -38.26
N ARG A 7 -48.06 13.57 -38.95
CA ARG A 7 -48.93 12.51 -39.50
C ARG A 7 -48.26 11.72 -40.64
N LEU A 8 -47.58 12.41 -41.56
CA LEU A 8 -46.87 11.77 -42.67
C LEU A 8 -45.64 10.98 -42.17
N GLY A 9 -44.90 11.51 -41.20
CA GLY A 9 -43.78 10.81 -40.57
C GLY A 9 -44.21 9.56 -39.79
N GLY A 10 -45.36 9.63 -39.10
CA GLY A 10 -45.94 8.48 -38.41
C GLY A 10 -46.38 7.36 -39.37
N GLN A 11 -47.04 7.71 -40.48
CA GLN A 11 -47.47 6.73 -41.49
C GLN A 11 -46.30 6.05 -42.22
N LEU A 12 -45.21 6.78 -42.47
CA LEU A 12 -43.98 6.21 -43.05
C LEU A 12 -43.33 5.19 -42.10
N GLN A 13 -43.25 5.49 -40.81
CA GLN A 13 -42.70 4.55 -39.83
C GLN A 13 -43.58 3.32 -39.62
N GLU A 14 -44.91 3.46 -39.66
CA GLU A 14 -45.83 2.32 -39.60
C GLU A 14 -45.68 1.43 -40.84
N GLY A 15 -45.59 2.02 -42.04
CA GLY A 15 -45.36 1.28 -43.28
C GLY A 15 -44.01 0.54 -43.31
N GLU A 16 -42.94 1.12 -42.75
CA GLU A 16 -41.64 0.45 -42.64
C GLU A 16 -41.66 -0.69 -41.61
N LYS A 17 -42.32 -0.50 -40.47
CA LYS A 17 -42.53 -1.57 -39.48
C LYS A 17 -43.37 -2.70 -40.04
N GLN A 18 -44.37 -2.40 -40.87
CA GLN A 18 -45.21 -3.39 -41.52
C GLN A 18 -44.43 -4.18 -42.57
N LYS A 19 -43.62 -3.51 -43.40
CA LYS A 19 -42.69 -4.16 -44.34
C LYS A 19 -41.63 -5.00 -43.62
N GLN A 20 -41.13 -4.56 -42.46
CA GLN A 20 -40.23 -5.37 -41.65
C GLN A 20 -40.94 -6.62 -41.09
N ARG A 21 -42.19 -6.50 -40.63
CA ARG A 21 -42.99 -7.65 -40.18
C ARG A 21 -43.28 -8.62 -41.32
N GLU A 22 -43.61 -8.14 -42.51
CA GLU A 22 -43.82 -8.96 -43.70
C GLU A 22 -42.53 -9.65 -44.17
N ARG A 23 -41.39 -8.96 -44.11
CA ARG A 23 -40.08 -9.57 -44.38
C ARG A 23 -39.75 -10.63 -43.35
N LEU A 24 -39.96 -10.37 -42.07
CA LEU A 24 -39.76 -11.36 -41.01
C LEU A 24 -40.70 -12.55 -41.21
N SER A 25 -41.97 -12.35 -41.57
CA SER A 25 -42.89 -13.46 -41.85
C SER A 25 -42.51 -14.26 -43.09
N SER A 26 -41.90 -13.63 -44.10
CA SER A 26 -41.37 -14.34 -45.29
C SER A 26 -40.09 -15.12 -45.00
N VAL A 27 -39.30 -14.69 -44.02
CA VAL A 27 -38.06 -15.36 -43.59
C VAL A 27 -38.36 -16.47 -42.56
N THR A 28 -39.42 -16.34 -41.77
CA THR A 28 -39.91 -17.37 -40.84
C THR A 28 -40.97 -18.29 -41.44
N ALA A 29 -41.40 -18.05 -42.69
CA ALA A 29 -42.24 -18.98 -43.41
C ALA A 29 -41.43 -20.26 -43.64
N PHE A 30 -41.66 -21.25 -42.78
CA PHE A 30 -41.17 -22.59 -43.01
C PHE A 30 -41.67 -23.03 -44.38
N PRO A 31 -40.80 -23.53 -45.28
CA PRO A 31 -41.28 -24.13 -46.52
C PRO A 31 -42.32 -25.19 -46.18
N ASP A 32 -43.40 -25.27 -46.95
CA ASP A 32 -44.42 -26.32 -46.81
C ASP A 32 -43.76 -27.68 -47.09
N ILE A 33 -43.16 -28.26 -46.07
CA ILE A 33 -42.58 -29.58 -46.10
C ILE A 33 -43.77 -30.55 -46.10
N PRO A 34 -43.96 -31.39 -47.13
CA PRO A 34 -45.05 -32.33 -47.16
C PRO A 34 -45.02 -33.22 -45.90
N PRO A 35 -46.17 -33.50 -45.27
CA PRO A 35 -46.23 -34.28 -44.03
C PRO A 35 -45.67 -35.71 -44.17
N SER A 36 -45.43 -36.17 -45.40
CA SER A 36 -44.78 -37.45 -45.75
C SER A 36 -43.25 -37.45 -45.59
N LEU A 37 -42.59 -36.29 -45.44
CA LEU A 37 -41.15 -36.21 -45.11
C LEU A 37 -40.88 -36.36 -43.61
N PHE A 38 -41.91 -36.22 -42.77
CA PHE A 38 -41.83 -36.44 -41.33
C PHE A 38 -42.04 -37.91 -40.99
N ASP A 39 -41.21 -38.78 -41.57
CA ASP A 39 -41.12 -40.16 -41.15
C ASP A 39 -40.68 -40.26 -39.68
N ALA A 40 -40.95 -41.40 -39.05
CA ALA A 40 -40.60 -41.67 -37.65
C ALA A 40 -39.11 -41.41 -37.33
N THR A 41 -38.24 -41.43 -38.35
CA THR A 41 -36.81 -41.09 -38.29
C THR A 41 -36.56 -39.60 -38.07
N PHE A 42 -37.23 -38.71 -38.82
CA PHE A 42 -37.08 -37.26 -38.65
C PHE A 42 -37.52 -36.81 -37.25
N ARG A 43 -38.60 -37.40 -36.71
CA ARG A 43 -39.05 -37.13 -35.34
C ARG A 43 -38.03 -37.60 -34.31
N ARG A 44 -37.38 -38.75 -34.51
CA ARG A 44 -36.30 -39.24 -33.64
C ARG A 44 -35.08 -38.31 -33.69
N ASP A 45 -34.69 -37.86 -34.88
CA ASP A 45 -33.55 -36.95 -35.06
C ASP A 45 -33.81 -35.57 -34.43
N ALA A 46 -35.01 -35.03 -34.59
CA ALA A 46 -35.43 -33.79 -33.94
C ALA A 46 -35.40 -33.91 -32.40
N VAL A 47 -35.92 -35.02 -31.85
CA VAL A 47 -35.88 -35.30 -30.41
C VAL A 47 -34.44 -35.47 -29.91
N TRP A 48 -33.59 -36.17 -30.67
CA TRP A 48 -32.18 -36.35 -30.33
C TRP A 48 -31.43 -35.02 -30.34
N LYS A 49 -31.64 -34.19 -31.37
CA LYS A 49 -31.06 -32.83 -31.43
C LYS A 49 -31.55 -31.93 -30.31
N GLN A 50 -32.82 -32.02 -29.93
CA GLN A 50 -33.36 -31.25 -28.80
C GLN A 50 -32.76 -31.71 -27.46
N ARG A 51 -32.46 -33.01 -27.31
CA ARG A 51 -31.75 -33.55 -26.15
C ARG A 51 -30.29 -33.11 -26.13
N GLU A 52 -29.61 -33.16 -27.28
CA GLU A 52 -28.23 -32.69 -27.43
C GLU A 52 -28.10 -31.20 -27.08
N LEU A 53 -29.01 -30.36 -27.59
CA LEU A 53 -29.05 -28.93 -27.26
C LEU A 53 -29.28 -28.68 -25.76
N ARG A 54 -30.15 -29.47 -25.11
CA ARG A 54 -30.36 -29.38 -23.65
C ARG A 54 -29.08 -29.72 -22.87
N LEU A 55 -28.38 -30.77 -23.27
CA LEU A 55 -27.13 -31.18 -22.64
C LEU A 55 -26.04 -30.12 -22.85
N ARG A 56 -25.90 -29.59 -24.06
CA ARG A 56 -24.96 -28.51 -24.36
C ARG A 56 -25.27 -27.26 -23.56
N LYS A 57 -26.54 -26.88 -23.46
CA LYS A 57 -26.96 -25.73 -22.66
C LYS A 57 -26.61 -25.91 -21.18
N GLY A 58 -26.94 -27.06 -20.59
CA GLY A 58 -26.58 -27.36 -19.21
C GLY A 58 -25.07 -27.41 -18.96
N TYR A 59 -24.29 -27.88 -19.94
CA TYR A 59 -22.82 -27.87 -19.85
C TYR A 59 -22.25 -26.45 -19.87
N VAL A 60 -22.76 -25.58 -20.76
CA VAL A 60 -22.33 -24.16 -20.82
C VAL A 60 -22.70 -23.43 -19.53
N GLU A 61 -23.93 -23.59 -19.03
CA GLU A 61 -24.36 -23.01 -17.75
C GLU A 61 -23.48 -23.47 -16.58
N HIS A 62 -23.08 -24.76 -16.58
CA HIS A 62 -22.16 -25.27 -15.58
C HIS A 62 -20.76 -24.64 -15.68
N LEU A 63 -20.21 -24.50 -16.88
CA LEU A 63 -18.92 -23.83 -17.09
C LEU A 63 -18.95 -22.37 -16.66
N GLU A 64 -20.03 -21.65 -16.95
CA GLU A 64 -20.24 -20.27 -16.49
C GLU A 64 -20.27 -20.20 -14.97
N SER A 65 -20.98 -21.13 -14.30
CA SER A 65 -21.02 -21.19 -12.83
C SER A 65 -19.64 -21.43 -12.20
N LEU A 66 -18.84 -22.30 -12.80
CA LEU A 66 -17.47 -22.58 -12.36
C LEU A 66 -16.56 -21.37 -12.57
N GLN A 67 -16.75 -20.64 -13.68
CA GLN A 67 -15.98 -19.44 -13.95
C GLN A 67 -16.28 -18.34 -12.94
N VAL A 68 -17.56 -18.14 -12.58
CA VAL A 68 -17.97 -17.20 -11.54
C VAL A 68 -17.37 -17.60 -10.18
N GLN A 69 -17.51 -18.86 -9.77
CA GLN A 69 -16.93 -19.37 -8.53
C GLN A 69 -15.43 -19.13 -8.48
N ARG A 70 -14.71 -19.44 -9.56
CA ARG A 70 -13.27 -19.20 -9.64
C ARG A 70 -12.91 -17.74 -9.46
N THR A 71 -13.65 -16.82 -10.09
CA THR A 71 -13.39 -15.39 -9.95
C THR A 71 -13.69 -14.86 -8.55
N ASP A 72 -14.71 -15.42 -7.89
CA ASP A 72 -15.03 -15.05 -6.50
C ASP A 72 -13.97 -15.60 -5.54
N ASP A 73 -13.56 -16.85 -5.71
CA ASP A 73 -12.48 -17.47 -4.94
C ASP A 73 -11.17 -16.68 -5.10
N GLU A 74 -10.82 -16.29 -6.32
CA GLU A 74 -9.64 -15.47 -6.60
C GLU A 74 -9.67 -14.13 -5.87
N LYS A 75 -10.81 -13.43 -5.89
CA LYS A 75 -10.98 -12.17 -5.14
C LYS A 75 -10.84 -12.40 -3.63
N THR A 76 -11.49 -13.42 -3.09
CA THR A 76 -11.38 -13.69 -1.64
C THR A 76 -9.96 -14.07 -1.23
N LEU A 77 -9.20 -14.75 -2.09
CA LEU A 77 -7.80 -15.05 -1.84
C LEU A 77 -6.94 -13.79 -1.89
N GLN A 78 -7.17 -12.90 -2.87
CA GLN A 78 -6.47 -11.62 -2.95
C GLN A 78 -6.71 -10.77 -1.69
N ASP A 79 -7.97 -10.66 -1.24
CA ASP A 79 -8.31 -9.92 -0.02
C ASP A 79 -7.62 -10.51 1.22
N LYS A 80 -7.65 -11.84 1.39
CA LYS A 80 -6.98 -12.51 2.50
C LYS A 80 -5.46 -12.32 2.50
N VAL A 81 -4.85 -12.35 1.31
CA VAL A 81 -3.40 -12.11 1.17
C VAL A 81 -3.07 -10.67 1.53
N LEU A 82 -3.87 -9.70 1.08
CA LEU A 82 -3.69 -8.29 1.44
C LEU A 82 -3.81 -8.07 2.95
N ASP A 83 -4.81 -8.68 3.60
CA ASP A 83 -5.00 -8.60 5.05
C ASP A 83 -3.81 -9.20 5.82
N GLN A 84 -3.32 -10.37 5.40
CA GLN A 84 -2.15 -11.02 6.01
C GLN A 84 -0.89 -10.17 5.86
N VAL A 85 -0.64 -9.66 4.65
CA VAL A 85 0.52 -8.81 4.37
C VAL A 85 0.45 -7.52 5.18
N ALA A 86 -0.71 -6.86 5.22
CA ALA A 86 -0.91 -5.64 6.01
C ALA A 86 -0.71 -5.90 7.51
N GLY A 87 -1.17 -7.04 8.03
CA GLY A 87 -0.95 -7.46 9.41
C GLY A 87 0.53 -7.60 9.75
N VAL A 88 1.31 -8.27 8.89
CA VAL A 88 2.75 -8.45 9.08
C VAL A 88 3.50 -7.11 9.07
N TYR A 89 3.16 -6.21 8.14
CA TYR A 89 3.79 -4.88 8.10
C TYR A 89 3.51 -4.08 9.38
N LYS A 90 2.27 -4.09 9.89
CA LYS A 90 1.93 -3.40 11.14
C LYS A 90 2.72 -3.94 12.33
N LEU A 91 2.81 -5.26 12.47
CA LEU A 91 3.60 -5.88 13.55
C LEU A 91 5.08 -5.51 13.45
N ALA A 92 5.64 -5.51 12.23
CA ALA A 92 7.02 -5.11 12.01
C ALA A 92 7.26 -3.62 12.33
N GLU A 93 6.31 -2.75 11.99
CA GLU A 93 6.35 -1.32 12.33
C GLU A 93 6.29 -1.10 13.84
N GLU A 94 5.36 -1.76 14.54
CA GLU A 94 5.23 -1.67 16.00
C GLU A 94 6.51 -2.13 16.70
N GLU A 95 7.08 -3.28 16.31
CA GLU A 95 8.35 -3.75 16.86
C GLU A 95 9.51 -2.79 16.57
N ALA A 96 9.56 -2.21 15.38
CA ALA A 96 10.60 -1.24 15.01
C ALA A 96 10.49 0.03 15.86
N VAL A 97 9.27 0.53 16.07
CA VAL A 97 8.99 1.70 16.91
C VAL A 97 9.37 1.42 18.37
N GLU A 98 9.03 0.25 18.92
CA GLU A 98 9.43 -0.12 20.28
C GLU A 98 10.95 -0.21 20.46
N ARG A 99 11.67 -0.80 19.48
CA ARG A 99 13.14 -0.86 19.51
C ARG A 99 13.76 0.53 19.43
N LEU A 100 13.23 1.39 18.56
CA LEU A 100 13.66 2.78 18.45
C LEU A 100 13.43 3.53 19.76
N ALA A 101 12.25 3.37 20.39
CA ALA A 101 11.94 3.99 21.68
C ALA A 101 12.98 3.60 22.74
N LYS A 102 13.27 2.30 22.91
CA LYS A 102 14.29 1.81 23.85
C LYS A 102 15.68 2.42 23.58
N HIS A 103 16.11 2.43 22.32
CA HIS A 103 17.40 3.04 21.98
C HIS A 103 17.43 4.55 22.22
N THR A 104 16.32 5.26 21.99
CA THR A 104 16.25 6.70 22.29
C THR A 104 16.32 6.96 23.79
N GLU A 105 15.67 6.14 24.62
CA GLU A 105 15.77 6.25 26.09
C GLU A 105 17.19 5.95 26.58
N GLU A 106 17.82 4.90 26.06
CA GLU A 106 19.23 4.58 26.37
C GLU A 106 20.17 5.71 25.98
N LEU A 107 19.98 6.30 24.79
CA LEU A 107 20.74 7.45 24.35
C LEU A 107 20.53 8.64 25.27
N GLN A 108 19.29 8.99 25.62
CA GLN A 108 18.98 10.09 26.54
C GLN A 108 19.67 9.91 27.90
N LEU A 109 19.65 8.70 28.47
CA LEU A 109 20.34 8.38 29.72
C LEU A 109 21.86 8.55 29.58
N ARG A 110 22.44 8.15 28.45
CA ARG A 110 23.88 8.37 28.16
C ARG A 110 24.20 9.85 28.01
N THR A 111 23.40 10.64 27.30
CA THR A 111 23.65 12.09 27.15
C THR A 111 23.56 12.83 28.47
N GLN A 112 22.65 12.45 29.36
CA GLN A 112 22.56 13.01 30.71
C GLN A 112 23.83 12.71 31.53
N ARG A 113 24.40 11.50 31.42
CA ARG A 113 25.67 11.15 32.08
C ARG A 113 26.89 11.91 31.53
N LEU A 114 26.84 12.31 30.26
CA LEU A 114 27.96 12.96 29.57
C LEU A 114 27.97 14.49 29.71
N ARG A 115 26.93 15.13 30.25
CA ARG A 115 26.94 16.57 30.56
C ARG A 115 27.44 16.81 31.99
N PRO A 116 28.71 17.19 32.21
CA PRO A 116 29.08 17.80 33.47
C PRO A 116 28.38 19.16 33.61
N THR A 117 27.73 19.38 34.76
CA THR A 117 26.98 20.60 35.12
C THR A 117 27.88 21.84 35.23
N GLU A 118 29.19 21.64 35.42
CA GLU A 118 30.20 22.69 35.48
C GLU A 118 31.44 22.29 34.66
N ALA A 119 32.03 23.26 33.96
CA ALA A 119 33.26 23.04 33.22
C ALA A 119 34.39 22.66 34.21
N PRO A 120 35.06 21.50 34.01
CA PRO A 120 36.15 21.13 34.89
C PRO A 120 37.25 22.20 34.80
N CYS A 121 37.77 22.58 35.97
CA CYS A 121 38.83 23.60 36.14
C CYS A 121 38.41 25.07 35.96
N SER A 122 37.12 25.40 36.15
CA SER A 122 36.60 26.77 36.03
C SER A 122 37.36 27.77 36.94
N SER A 123 37.62 27.40 38.20
CA SER A 123 38.32 28.23 39.18
C SER A 123 39.78 28.47 38.82
N GLN A 124 40.50 27.45 38.33
CA GLN A 124 41.88 27.60 37.88
C GLN A 124 41.95 28.43 36.59
N SER A 125 40.98 28.31 35.68
CA SER A 125 40.93 29.15 34.48
C SER A 125 40.74 30.63 34.83
N ALA A 126 39.85 30.91 35.79
CA ALA A 126 39.61 32.28 36.26
C ALA A 126 40.86 32.87 36.95
N ALA A 127 41.60 32.04 37.70
CA ALA A 127 42.86 32.45 38.32
C ALA A 127 43.95 32.80 37.29
N VAL A 128 44.06 32.05 36.19
CA VAL A 128 44.99 32.35 35.08
C VAL A 128 44.63 33.66 34.41
N VAL A 129 43.34 33.87 34.09
CA VAL A 129 42.85 35.10 33.46
C VAL A 129 43.09 36.31 34.39
N SER A 130 42.83 36.15 35.68
CA SER A 130 43.06 37.19 36.70
C SER A 130 44.55 37.54 36.82
N CYS A 131 45.43 36.53 36.87
CA CYS A 131 46.88 36.73 36.99
C CYS A 131 47.45 37.47 35.77
N TYR A 132 47.10 37.05 34.55
CA TYR A 132 47.53 37.76 33.34
C TYR A 132 46.92 39.16 33.23
N GLY A 133 45.72 39.37 33.76
CA GLY A 133 45.09 40.68 33.87
C GLY A 133 45.86 41.64 34.78
N ALA A 134 46.38 41.14 35.90
CA ALA A 134 47.16 41.91 36.87
C ALA A 134 48.63 42.12 36.43
N ASN A 135 49.25 41.12 35.79
CA ASN A 135 50.68 41.11 35.44
C ASN A 135 50.93 41.26 33.93
N LYS A 136 50.33 42.28 33.29
CA LYS A 136 50.48 42.53 31.84
C LYS A 136 51.92 42.79 31.40
N ALA A 137 52.73 43.40 32.26
CA ALA A 137 54.12 43.76 31.95
C ALA A 137 55.09 42.58 32.10
N ASN A 138 54.77 41.57 32.92
CA ASN A 138 55.61 40.40 33.10
C ASN A 138 54.75 39.11 33.17
N PRO A 139 54.46 38.50 32.01
CA PRO A 139 53.60 37.32 31.93
C PRO A 139 54.20 36.07 32.60
N LEU A 140 55.52 36.03 32.81
CA LEU A 140 56.21 34.90 33.44
C LEU A 140 55.92 34.78 34.94
N ALA A 141 55.49 35.87 35.59
CA ALA A 141 55.08 35.84 37.00
C ALA A 141 53.85 34.94 37.25
N CYS A 142 53.08 34.61 36.20
CA CYS A 142 51.91 33.75 36.28
C CYS A 142 52.19 32.26 35.99
N ALA A 143 53.46 31.87 35.82
CA ALA A 143 53.84 30.50 35.45
C ALA A 143 53.31 29.43 36.42
N GLU A 144 53.33 29.71 37.73
CA GLU A 144 52.81 28.79 38.74
C GLU A 144 51.30 28.56 38.59
N VAL A 145 50.54 29.64 38.37
CA VAL A 145 49.07 29.59 38.19
C VAL A 145 48.70 28.81 36.91
N VAL A 146 49.47 29.02 35.84
CA VAL A 146 49.31 28.27 34.58
C VAL A 146 49.62 26.78 34.78
N SER A 147 50.68 26.45 35.54
CA SER A 147 51.02 25.05 35.82
C SER A 147 49.91 24.31 36.60
N LEU A 148 49.20 25.01 37.49
CA LEU A 148 48.07 24.46 38.23
C LEU A 148 46.85 24.22 37.32
N PHE A 149 46.61 25.13 36.38
CA PHE A 149 45.57 24.95 35.36
C PHE A 149 45.88 23.78 34.43
N GLU A 150 47.13 23.63 33.98
CA GLU A 150 47.55 22.50 33.13
C GLU A 150 47.35 21.15 33.82
N LYS A 151 47.75 21.03 35.10
CA LYS A 151 47.53 19.82 35.91
C LYS A 151 46.05 19.49 36.04
N CYS A 152 45.21 20.50 36.25
CA CYS A 152 43.77 20.30 36.33
C CYS A 152 43.19 19.86 34.97
N ALA A 153 43.56 20.53 33.87
CA ALA A 153 43.06 20.22 32.53
C ALA A 153 43.46 18.82 32.06
N THR A 154 44.69 18.38 32.36
CA THR A 154 45.17 17.03 32.04
C THR A 154 44.45 15.96 32.84
N ALA A 155 44.18 16.19 34.14
CA ALA A 155 43.38 15.29 34.96
C ALA A 155 41.93 15.19 34.45
N ALA A 156 41.29 16.33 34.20
CA ALA A 156 39.93 16.40 33.66
C ALA A 156 39.78 15.69 32.31
N ARG A 157 40.78 15.83 31.43
CA ARG A 157 40.80 15.12 30.13
C ARG A 157 40.90 13.60 30.32
N ARG A 158 41.74 13.11 31.23
CA ARG A 158 41.85 11.68 31.53
C ARG A 158 40.52 11.13 32.08
N ASP A 159 39.86 11.88 32.95
CA ASP A 159 38.57 11.48 33.52
C ASP A 159 37.45 11.50 32.48
N ALA A 160 37.45 12.47 31.56
CA ALA A 160 36.50 12.52 30.46
C ALA A 160 36.64 11.29 29.53
N VAL A 161 37.87 10.90 29.17
CA VAL A 161 38.11 9.70 28.34
C VAL A 161 37.65 8.43 29.04
N LYS A 162 37.90 8.30 30.35
CA LYS A 162 37.40 7.16 31.16
C LYS A 162 35.87 7.08 31.22
N ARG A 163 35.16 8.21 31.14
CA ARG A 163 33.68 8.22 31.13
C ARG A 163 33.08 7.85 29.77
N ILE A 164 33.83 8.01 28.69
CA ILE A 164 33.39 7.73 27.32
C ILE A 164 33.56 6.24 26.98
N ILE A 165 34.59 5.59 27.55
CA ILE A 165 34.84 4.16 27.35
C ILE A 165 34.07 3.39 28.43
N PRO A 166 33.01 2.62 28.10
CA PRO A 166 32.38 1.74 29.08
C PRO A 166 33.40 0.71 29.56
N ALA A 167 33.44 0.47 30.87
CA ALA A 167 34.20 -0.66 31.42
C ALA A 167 33.64 -1.96 30.84
N GLU A 168 34.51 -2.74 30.19
CA GLU A 168 34.22 -4.10 29.71
C GLU A 168 33.82 -5.04 30.86
#